data_AF-A0A7Y7UJT7-F1
#
_entry.id   AF-A0A7Y7UJT7-F1
#
_cell.length_a   1.000
_cell.length_b   1.000
_cell.length_c   1.000
_cell.angle_alpha   90.00
_cell.angle_beta   90.00
_cell.angle_gamma   90.00
#
_symmetry.space_group_name_H-M   'P 1'
#
loop_
_entity.id
_entity.type
_entity.pdbx_description
1 polymer ?
#
loop_
_entity_poly.entity_id
_entity_poly.type
_entity_poly.pdbx_seq_one_letter_code
_entity_poly.pdbx_strand_id
1 'polypeptide(L)'
;MKNFFIVLFNMIFINFAFALTPIEVKNDFKNEIGTLKVYPMINDGYSTKVNYLAGNTFNQNILTKYDGGNTPEINSNQRISITPPNEYYNQCVAFIKGVTNAKSTSSWRRGSAISVLTQKYAVIATFSSDGFYENNHKSHVAIYIAQTNEGIYVLDQNFRGSFSNPVGEIAVRLIPWTSNSTSPQAKASNYYIVEQ
;
A
#
# COMPACT_ATOMS: atom_id res chain seq x y z
N MET A 1 6.48 37.70 61.95
CA MET A 1 6.96 37.11 60.69
C MET A 1 5.87 36.18 60.17
N LYS A 2 5.21 36.53 59.04
CA LYS A 2 4.11 35.76 58.46
C LYS A 2 4.69 34.77 57.45
N ASN A 3 4.59 33.47 57.72
CA ASN A 3 5.03 32.43 56.78
C ASN A 3 3.97 32.25 55.69
N PHE A 4 4.35 32.56 54.45
CA PHE A 4 3.63 32.19 53.23
C PHE A 4 3.93 30.71 52.92
N PHE A 5 2.90 29.87 52.91
CA PHE A 5 2.99 28.55 52.27
C PHE A 5 2.52 28.67 50.83
N ILE A 6 3.46 28.49 49.89
CA ILE A 6 3.19 28.35 48.46
C ILE A 6 2.63 26.94 48.23
N VAL A 7 1.39 26.85 47.75
CA VAL A 7 0.81 25.60 47.26
C VAL A 7 1.30 25.38 45.83
N LEU A 8 2.22 24.44 45.64
CA LEU A 8 2.65 23.98 44.33
C LEU A 8 1.60 23.04 43.75
N PHE A 9 0.86 23.51 42.74
CA PHE A 9 0.04 22.65 41.89
C PHE A 9 0.96 21.82 40.98
N ASN A 10 1.05 20.52 41.24
CA ASN A 10 1.60 19.57 40.27
C ASN A 10 0.58 19.39 39.15
N MET A 11 0.78 20.04 38.00
CA MET A 11 0.07 19.69 36.76
C MET A 11 0.65 18.37 36.24
N ILE A 12 -0.11 17.29 36.42
CA ILE A 12 0.14 16.02 35.74
C ILE A 12 -0.28 16.21 34.28
N PHE A 13 0.70 16.36 33.38
CA PHE A 13 0.47 16.23 31.95
C PHE A 13 0.32 14.74 31.62
N ILE A 14 -0.91 14.27 31.48
CA ILE A 14 -1.19 12.96 30.90
C ILE A 14 -0.94 13.07 29.39
N ASN A 15 0.24 12.66 28.95
CA ASN A 15 0.51 12.46 27.52
C ASN A 15 -0.33 11.29 27.03
N PHE A 16 -1.45 11.57 26.36
CA PHE A 16 -2.15 10.58 25.55
C PHE A 16 -1.28 10.27 24.32
N ALA A 17 -0.39 9.28 24.43
CA ALA A 17 0.18 8.66 23.25
C ALA A 17 -0.97 7.92 22.54
N PHE A 18 -1.44 8.46 21.41
CA PHE A 18 -2.34 7.72 20.54
C PHE A 18 -1.62 6.47 20.06
N ALA A 19 -2.15 5.29 20.37
CA ALA A 19 -1.62 4.05 19.85
C ALA A 19 -1.77 4.04 18.33
N LEU A 20 -0.65 3.88 17.62
CA LEU A 20 -0.66 3.69 16.18
C LEU A 20 -1.38 2.38 15.87
N THR A 21 -2.19 2.39 14.82
CA THR A 21 -2.97 1.22 14.41
C THR A 21 -2.67 0.86 12.96
N PRO A 22 -2.63 -0.44 12.60
CA PRO A 22 -2.47 -0.84 11.20
C PRO A 22 -3.56 -0.23 10.31
N ILE A 23 -3.18 0.16 9.11
CA ILE A 23 -4.15 0.55 8.08
C ILE A 23 -4.93 -0.69 7.65
N GLU A 24 -6.25 -0.58 7.65
CA GLU A 24 -7.15 -1.68 7.31
C GLU A 24 -7.67 -1.55 5.89
N VAL A 25 -7.51 -2.61 5.11
CA VAL A 25 -8.21 -2.77 3.84
C VAL A 25 -9.71 -2.90 4.11
N LYS A 26 -10.54 -2.19 3.32
CA LYS A 26 -12.00 -2.19 3.49
C LYS A 26 -12.54 -3.63 3.36
N ASN A 27 -13.46 -4.01 4.25
CA ASN A 27 -13.97 -5.38 4.31
C ASN A 27 -14.68 -5.81 3.03
N ASP A 28 -15.39 -4.90 2.39
CA ASP A 28 -16.03 -5.15 1.10
C ASP A 28 -14.97 -5.45 0.00
N PHE A 29 -13.82 -4.77 0.03
CA PHE A 29 -12.74 -5.03 -0.92
C PHE A 29 -12.08 -6.39 -0.66
N LYS A 30 -11.88 -6.74 0.62
CA LYS A 30 -11.38 -8.07 1.01
C LYS A 30 -12.27 -9.20 0.48
N ASN A 31 -13.57 -8.98 0.36
CA ASN A 31 -14.53 -9.95 -0.17
C ASN A 31 -14.50 -10.02 -1.71
N GLU A 32 -14.21 -8.91 -2.38
CA GLU A 32 -14.26 -8.81 -3.83
C GLU A 32 -12.94 -9.16 -4.51
N ILE A 33 -11.80 -8.95 -3.85
CA ILE A 33 -10.46 -9.15 -4.42
C ILE A 33 -10.27 -10.54 -5.03
N GLY A 34 -10.86 -11.58 -4.43
CA GLY A 34 -10.79 -12.96 -4.95
C GLY A 34 -11.67 -13.23 -6.18
N THR A 35 -12.59 -12.31 -6.49
CA THR A 35 -13.51 -12.42 -7.64
C THR A 35 -12.97 -11.71 -8.89
N LEU A 36 -12.06 -10.75 -8.69
CA LEU A 36 -11.47 -9.94 -9.75
C LEU A 36 -10.76 -10.82 -10.78
N LYS A 37 -11.00 -10.52 -12.06
CA LYS A 37 -10.41 -11.26 -13.17
C LYS A 37 -8.99 -10.76 -13.42
N VAL A 38 -8.05 -11.68 -13.55
CA VAL A 38 -6.67 -11.38 -13.93
C VAL A 38 -6.39 -11.89 -15.34
N TYR A 39 -5.49 -11.21 -16.05
CA TYR A 39 -4.84 -11.83 -17.21
C TYR A 39 -3.89 -12.94 -16.74
N PRO A 40 -3.69 -13.98 -17.56
CA PRO A 40 -2.70 -15.01 -17.27
C PRO A 40 -1.32 -14.38 -17.11
N MET A 41 -0.49 -15.01 -16.27
CA MET A 41 0.84 -14.52 -15.91
C MET A 41 1.66 -14.15 -17.13
N ILE A 42 2.11 -12.91 -17.18
CA ILE A 42 3.11 -12.47 -18.16
C ILE A 42 4.43 -12.22 -17.44
N ASN A 43 5.52 -12.60 -18.10
CA ASN A 43 6.84 -12.14 -17.71
C ASN A 43 7.00 -10.72 -18.28
N ASP A 44 6.96 -9.71 -17.41
CA ASP A 44 7.02 -8.30 -17.83
C ASP A 44 8.47 -7.80 -18.01
N GLY A 45 9.46 -8.68 -17.86
CA GLY A 45 10.87 -8.36 -17.99
C GLY A 45 11.49 -7.69 -16.75
N TYR A 46 10.72 -7.44 -15.68
CA TYR A 46 11.18 -6.75 -14.47
C TYR A 46 10.82 -7.47 -13.16
N SER A 47 9.65 -8.11 -13.12
CA SER A 47 9.21 -8.99 -12.05
C SER A 47 8.99 -10.39 -12.63
N THR A 48 9.50 -11.40 -11.93
CA THR A 48 9.53 -12.77 -12.42
C THR A 48 8.14 -13.36 -12.65
N LYS A 49 7.08 -12.75 -12.08
CA LYS A 49 5.72 -13.29 -12.00
C LYS A 49 4.69 -12.18 -11.74
N VAL A 50 3.98 -11.68 -12.77
CA VAL A 50 2.94 -10.63 -12.63
C VAL A 50 1.59 -11.07 -13.22
N ASN A 51 0.51 -10.84 -12.48
CA ASN A 51 -0.88 -11.01 -12.91
C ASN A 51 -1.60 -9.65 -12.86
N TYR A 52 -1.83 -9.03 -14.02
CA TYR A 52 -2.59 -7.79 -14.10
C TYR A 52 -4.07 -8.04 -13.95
N LEU A 53 -4.78 -7.14 -13.27
CA LEU A 53 -6.23 -7.10 -13.34
C LEU A 53 -6.68 -6.78 -14.77
N ALA A 54 -7.65 -7.54 -15.26
CA ALA A 54 -8.25 -7.33 -16.56
C ALA A 54 -9.17 -6.10 -16.56
N GLY A 55 -9.00 -5.23 -17.54
CA GLY A 55 -9.87 -4.11 -17.86
C GLY A 55 -11.09 -4.61 -18.61
N ASN A 56 -12.01 -5.25 -17.88
CA ASN A 56 -13.32 -5.64 -18.39
C ASN A 56 -14.42 -4.99 -17.54
N THR A 57 -15.65 -5.01 -18.05
CA THR A 57 -16.80 -4.38 -17.37
C THR A 57 -17.04 -4.96 -15.97
N PHE A 58 -16.76 -6.24 -15.74
CA PHE A 58 -16.92 -6.86 -14.42
C PHE A 58 -15.99 -6.24 -13.38
N ASN A 59 -14.69 -6.18 -13.68
CA ASN A 59 -13.71 -5.55 -12.79
C ASN A 59 -13.96 -4.04 -12.67
N GLN A 60 -14.33 -3.37 -13.76
CA GLN A 60 -14.63 -1.94 -13.75
C GLN A 60 -15.80 -1.63 -12.80
N ASN A 61 -16.89 -2.38 -12.87
CA ASN A 61 -18.05 -2.22 -11.99
C ASN A 61 -17.69 -2.38 -10.51
N ILE A 62 -16.82 -3.35 -10.18
CA ILE A 62 -16.33 -3.54 -8.82
C ILE A 62 -15.43 -2.39 -8.39
N LEU A 63 -14.54 -1.93 -9.26
CA LEU A 63 -13.50 -0.96 -8.91
C LEU A 63 -13.98 0.49 -8.89
N THR A 64 -15.07 0.84 -9.59
CA THR A 64 -15.67 2.18 -9.59
C THR A 64 -15.89 2.75 -8.19
N LYS A 65 -16.34 1.93 -7.23
CA LYS A 65 -16.55 2.41 -5.84
C LYS A 65 -15.26 2.72 -5.09
N TYR A 66 -14.14 2.13 -5.49
CA TYR A 66 -12.83 2.42 -4.92
C TYR A 66 -12.11 3.57 -5.63
N ASP A 67 -12.57 3.92 -6.83
CA ASP A 67 -12.11 5.06 -7.61
C ASP A 67 -12.87 6.36 -7.27
N GLY A 68 -13.50 6.42 -6.10
CA GLY A 68 -14.33 7.55 -5.65
C GLY A 68 -15.57 7.79 -6.51
N GLY A 69 -16.08 6.75 -7.17
CA GLY A 69 -17.22 6.83 -8.08
C GLY A 69 -16.85 7.19 -9.52
N ASN A 70 -15.57 7.44 -9.81
CA ASN A 70 -15.09 7.60 -11.18
C ASN A 70 -15.07 6.26 -11.90
N THR A 71 -15.07 6.32 -13.24
CA THR A 71 -14.86 5.13 -14.05
C THR A 71 -13.37 4.79 -14.06
N PRO A 72 -12.98 3.60 -13.55
CA PRO A 72 -11.59 3.14 -13.59
C PRO A 72 -11.01 3.22 -15.00
N GLU A 73 -9.77 3.67 -15.11
CA GLU A 73 -9.08 3.76 -16.38
C GLU A 73 -8.73 2.36 -16.88
N ILE A 74 -8.93 2.14 -18.18
CA ILE A 74 -8.49 0.96 -18.89
C ILE A 74 -7.52 1.41 -19.98
N ASN A 75 -6.29 0.92 -19.94
CA ASN A 75 -5.27 1.27 -20.92
C ASN A 75 -5.44 0.48 -22.24
N SER A 76 -4.59 0.76 -23.23
CA SER A 76 -4.59 0.07 -24.53
C SER A 76 -4.32 -1.44 -24.46
N ASN A 77 -3.66 -1.90 -23.39
CA ASN A 77 -3.44 -3.32 -23.11
C ASN A 77 -4.62 -3.97 -22.36
N GLN A 78 -5.76 -3.28 -22.27
CA GLN A 78 -6.96 -3.70 -21.56
C GLN A 78 -6.69 -3.97 -20.07
N ARG A 79 -5.80 -3.22 -19.42
CA ARG A 79 -5.49 -3.36 -17.99
C ARG A 79 -6.06 -2.17 -17.21
N ILE A 80 -6.42 -2.40 -15.95
CA ILE A 80 -7.21 -1.46 -15.15
C ILE A 80 -6.40 -0.79 -14.04
N SER A 81 -6.67 0.49 -13.80
CA SER A 81 -6.15 1.29 -12.70
C SER A 81 -7.28 2.05 -11.99
N ILE A 82 -7.04 2.47 -10.75
CA ILE A 82 -7.91 3.40 -10.02
C ILE A 82 -7.09 4.59 -9.51
N THR A 83 -7.69 5.77 -9.54
CA THR A 83 -7.18 7.01 -8.96
C THR A 83 -8.32 7.77 -8.28
N PRO A 84 -8.52 7.55 -6.97
CA PRO A 84 -9.52 8.27 -6.22
C PRO A 84 -9.34 9.79 -6.32
N PRO A 85 -10.40 10.59 -6.11
CA PRO A 85 -10.33 12.04 -6.15
C PRO A 85 -9.22 12.60 -5.25
N ASN A 86 -8.52 13.62 -5.74
CA ASN A 86 -7.41 14.30 -5.08
C ASN A 86 -6.12 13.46 -4.89
N GLU A 87 -6.04 12.30 -5.54
CA GLU A 87 -4.80 11.53 -5.60
C GLU A 87 -4.09 11.68 -6.95
N TYR A 88 -2.79 11.38 -6.95
CA TYR A 88 -2.02 11.34 -8.17
C TYR A 88 -2.32 10.09 -8.97
N TYR A 89 -2.49 10.27 -10.28
CA TYR A 89 -2.82 9.21 -11.21
C TYR A 89 -1.85 8.05 -11.14
N ASN A 90 -2.40 6.83 -11.16
CA ASN A 90 -1.62 5.62 -11.40
C ASN A 90 -0.54 5.33 -10.33
N GLN A 91 -0.72 5.88 -9.12
CA GLN A 91 0.21 5.72 -8.00
C GLN A 91 -0.21 4.61 -7.03
N CYS A 92 0.77 4.03 -6.36
CA CYS A 92 0.57 3.06 -5.28
C CYS A 92 -0.24 3.63 -4.12
N VAL A 93 0.05 4.88 -3.71
CA VAL A 93 -0.68 5.57 -2.64
C VAL A 93 -2.15 5.79 -3.01
N ALA A 94 -2.43 6.15 -4.27
CA ALA A 94 -3.79 6.38 -4.76
C ALA A 94 -4.63 5.10 -4.64
N PHE A 95 -4.09 3.99 -5.12
CA PHE A 95 -4.73 2.67 -4.99
C PHE A 95 -5.03 2.34 -3.52
N ILE A 96 -4.04 2.47 -2.63
CA ILE A 96 -4.20 2.15 -1.22
C ILE A 96 -5.27 3.02 -0.55
N LYS A 97 -5.26 4.33 -0.78
CA LYS A 97 -6.31 5.21 -0.23
C LYS A 97 -7.71 4.89 -0.79
N GLY A 98 -7.80 4.42 -2.03
CA GLY A 98 -9.06 3.97 -2.62
C GLY A 98 -9.65 2.76 -1.89
N VAL A 99 -8.82 1.79 -1.53
CA VAL A 99 -9.27 0.47 -1.02
C VAL A 99 -9.13 0.30 0.50
N THR A 100 -8.66 1.31 1.23
CA THR A 100 -8.42 1.24 2.68
C THR A 100 -9.04 2.43 3.43
N ASN A 101 -8.88 2.45 4.76
CA ASN A 101 -9.18 3.60 5.62
C ASN A 101 -7.95 4.51 5.84
N ALA A 102 -6.97 4.47 4.94
CA ALA A 102 -5.75 5.25 5.07
C ALA A 102 -6.02 6.76 5.15
N LYS A 103 -5.35 7.42 6.10
CA LYS A 103 -5.24 8.86 6.22
C LYS A 103 -4.11 9.36 5.30
N SER A 104 -3.76 10.65 5.44
CA SER A 104 -2.60 11.25 4.76
C SER A 104 -1.33 10.42 5.00
N THR A 105 -0.49 10.28 3.97
CA THR A 105 0.79 9.55 4.08
C THR A 105 1.74 10.16 5.10
N SER A 106 1.59 11.44 5.43
CA SER A 106 2.35 12.11 6.49
C SER A 106 2.09 11.53 7.90
N SER A 107 0.95 10.85 8.12
CA SER A 107 0.66 10.15 9.37
C SER A 107 1.14 8.71 9.37
N TRP A 108 1.59 8.18 8.23
CA TRP A 108 2.01 6.78 8.14
C TRP A 108 3.33 6.55 8.87
N ARG A 109 3.40 5.46 9.61
CA ARG A 109 4.54 5.04 10.42
C ARG A 109 4.89 3.60 10.14
N ARG A 110 6.18 3.32 10.26
CA ARG A 110 6.74 1.98 10.16
C ARG A 110 6.28 1.15 11.37
N GLY A 111 5.46 0.14 11.10
CA GLY A 111 5.11 -0.89 12.07
C GLY A 111 6.09 -2.07 12.05
N SER A 112 5.58 -3.25 12.40
CA SER A 112 6.37 -4.49 12.41
C SER A 112 6.85 -4.91 11.02
N ALA A 113 8.00 -5.58 10.97
CA ALA A 113 8.51 -6.20 9.75
C ALA A 113 7.62 -7.37 9.30
N ILE A 114 7.63 -7.66 7.99
CA ILE A 114 6.93 -8.83 7.47
C ILE A 114 7.51 -10.11 8.08
N SER A 115 6.64 -11.04 8.45
CA SER A 115 6.98 -12.33 9.04
C SER A 115 5.98 -13.41 8.62
N VAL A 116 6.23 -14.65 9.02
CA VAL A 116 5.28 -15.78 8.84
C VAL A 116 3.90 -15.54 9.47
N LEU A 117 3.80 -14.61 10.42
CA LEU A 117 2.55 -14.23 11.09
C LEU A 117 1.85 -13.04 10.44
N THR A 118 2.43 -12.42 9.40
CA THR A 118 1.81 -11.28 8.72
C THR A 118 0.47 -11.69 8.11
N GLN A 119 -0.58 -10.98 8.54
CA GLN A 119 -1.94 -11.26 8.11
C GLN A 119 -2.13 -10.95 6.63
N LYS A 120 -2.88 -11.81 5.94
CA LYS A 120 -3.34 -11.56 4.58
C LYS A 120 -4.13 -10.25 4.55
N TYR A 121 -3.88 -9.44 3.53
CA TYR A 121 -4.41 -8.10 3.32
C TYR A 121 -3.85 -7.00 4.24
N ALA A 122 -2.76 -7.25 4.96
CA ALA A 122 -2.03 -6.17 5.64
C ALA A 122 -1.50 -5.16 4.62
N VAL A 123 -1.67 -3.86 4.91
CA VAL A 123 -1.01 -2.79 4.14
C VAL A 123 0.45 -2.74 4.54
N ILE A 124 1.34 -2.81 3.55
CA ILE A 124 2.78 -2.82 3.74
C ILE A 124 3.44 -1.73 2.91
N ALA A 125 4.51 -1.14 3.42
CA ALA A 125 5.28 -0.13 2.70
C ALA A 125 6.77 -0.19 3.00
N THR A 126 7.54 0.43 2.13
CA THR A 126 8.91 0.85 2.42
C THR A 126 8.90 2.17 3.19
N PHE A 127 9.86 2.36 4.09
CA PHE A 127 9.95 3.54 4.94
C PHE A 127 11.38 4.09 4.94
N SER A 128 11.53 5.40 5.12
CA SER A 128 12.83 6.02 5.40
C SER A 128 13.41 5.55 6.73
N SER A 129 14.70 5.81 6.95
CA SER A 129 15.43 5.36 8.14
C SER A 129 14.85 5.87 9.47
N ASP A 130 14.15 7.00 9.45
CA ASP A 130 13.45 7.59 10.59
C ASP A 130 12.06 6.98 10.84
N GLY A 131 11.62 6.03 10.01
CA GLY A 131 10.36 5.30 10.18
C GLY A 131 9.14 5.97 9.56
N PHE A 132 9.31 7.03 8.78
CA PHE A 132 8.23 7.73 8.08
C PHE A 132 8.08 7.23 6.64
N TYR A 133 6.87 7.36 6.09
CA TYR A 133 6.66 7.09 4.67
C TYR A 133 7.05 8.33 3.86
N GLU A 134 8.09 8.21 3.03
CA GLU A 134 8.45 9.27 2.10
C GLU A 134 7.66 9.11 0.81
N ASN A 135 6.82 10.08 0.45
CA ASN A 135 6.11 10.04 -0.84
C ASN A 135 7.05 10.43 -2.00
N ASN A 136 7.98 9.54 -2.35
CA ASN A 136 8.96 9.74 -3.41
C ASN A 136 9.07 8.52 -4.34
N HIS A 137 9.86 8.64 -5.41
CA HIS A 137 10.02 7.61 -6.45
C HIS A 137 10.69 6.30 -6.00
N LYS A 138 11.21 6.24 -4.76
CA LYS A 138 11.87 5.07 -4.16
C LYS A 138 10.98 4.33 -3.18
N SER A 139 9.87 4.94 -2.79
CA SER A 139 8.91 4.37 -1.86
C SER A 139 7.83 3.61 -2.60
N HIS A 140 7.32 2.57 -1.95
CA HIS A 140 6.21 1.80 -2.46
C HIS A 140 5.33 1.33 -1.32
N VAL A 141 4.03 1.22 -1.60
CA VAL A 141 3.01 0.69 -0.70
C VAL A 141 2.16 -0.32 -1.47
N ALA A 142 1.79 -1.40 -0.80
CA ALA A 142 1.05 -2.50 -1.39
C ALA A 142 0.19 -3.21 -0.34
N ILE A 143 -0.68 -4.10 -0.80
CA ILE A 143 -1.44 -5.03 0.04
C ILE A 143 -0.73 -6.38 0.01
N TYR A 144 -0.33 -6.88 1.17
CA TYR A 144 0.25 -8.22 1.32
C TYR A 144 -0.79 -9.31 1.03
N ILE A 145 -0.44 -10.29 0.18
CA ILE A 145 -1.31 -11.42 -0.16
C ILE A 145 -0.82 -12.72 0.46
N ALA A 146 0.47 -13.03 0.27
CA ALA A 146 1.10 -14.24 0.75
C ALA A 146 2.62 -14.10 0.71
N GLN A 147 3.34 -15.08 1.25
CA GLN A 147 4.78 -15.20 1.07
C GLN A 147 5.17 -16.65 0.80
N THR A 148 6.33 -16.81 0.19
CA THR A 148 6.97 -18.08 -0.10
C THR A 148 8.46 -17.95 0.17
N ASN A 149 9.23 -19.00 -0.07
CA ASN A 149 10.69 -18.93 -0.01
C ASN A 149 11.29 -18.01 -1.10
N GLU A 150 10.54 -17.66 -2.15
CA GLU A 150 11.01 -16.75 -3.21
C GLU A 150 10.86 -15.27 -2.79
N GLY A 151 9.85 -14.93 -2.00
CA GLY A 151 9.49 -13.55 -1.66
C GLY A 151 8.06 -13.39 -1.17
N ILE A 152 7.54 -12.17 -1.29
CA ILE A 152 6.15 -11.82 -0.97
C ILE A 152 5.34 -11.59 -2.24
N TYR A 153 4.12 -12.11 -2.26
CA TYR A 153 3.11 -11.72 -3.24
C TYR A 153 2.33 -10.53 -2.71
N VAL A 154 2.19 -9.50 -3.54
CA VAL A 154 1.48 -8.28 -3.19
C VAL A 154 0.48 -7.91 -4.26
N LEU A 155 -0.63 -7.29 -3.87
CA LEU A 155 -1.51 -6.55 -4.78
C LEU A 155 -1.15 -5.07 -4.67
N ASP A 156 -0.79 -4.45 -5.78
CA ASP A 156 -0.44 -3.05 -5.82
C ASP A 156 -0.85 -2.40 -7.14
N GLN A 157 -0.62 -1.10 -7.21
CA GLN A 157 -0.63 -0.29 -8.41
C GLN A 157 0.70 0.46 -8.44
N ASN A 158 1.40 0.55 -9.57
CA ASN A 158 2.67 1.28 -9.59
C ASN A 158 2.90 2.05 -10.88
N PHE A 159 3.38 3.28 -10.72
CA PHE A 159 3.76 4.21 -11.78
C PHE A 159 5.06 3.83 -12.49
N ARG A 160 5.91 2.96 -11.92
CA ARG A 160 7.14 2.50 -12.60
C ARG A 160 6.86 1.45 -13.68
N GLY A 161 6.12 1.87 -14.70
CA GLY A 161 6.17 1.28 -16.02
C GLY A 161 7.33 1.86 -16.84
N SER A 162 8.16 1.02 -17.42
CA SER A 162 8.99 1.39 -18.58
C SER A 162 8.09 1.45 -19.82
N PHE A 163 8.54 1.97 -20.96
CA PHE A 163 7.77 1.90 -22.23
C PHE A 163 7.29 0.47 -22.62
N SER A 164 7.83 -0.56 -21.96
CA SER A 164 7.52 -1.99 -22.09
C SER A 164 6.65 -2.58 -20.97
N ASN A 165 6.40 -1.86 -19.87
CA ASN A 165 5.58 -2.28 -18.75
C ASN A 165 4.55 -1.17 -18.52
N PRO A 166 3.25 -1.40 -18.69
CA PRO A 166 2.34 -0.27 -18.71
C PRO A 166 2.27 0.36 -17.30
N VAL A 167 2.02 1.65 -17.32
CA VAL A 167 2.21 2.55 -16.17
C VAL A 167 0.90 2.57 -15.41
N GLY A 168 0.91 2.12 -14.17
CA GLY A 168 -0.18 2.44 -13.25
C GLY A 168 -1.27 1.42 -13.07
N GLU A 169 -1.11 0.17 -13.51
CA GLU A 169 -2.20 -0.80 -13.40
C GLU A 169 -2.09 -1.64 -12.14
N ILE A 170 -3.26 -2.10 -11.71
CA ILE A 170 -3.37 -2.97 -10.56
C ILE A 170 -2.91 -4.38 -10.94
N ALA A 171 -1.98 -4.93 -10.16
CA ALA A 171 -1.44 -6.25 -10.41
C ALA A 171 -1.10 -6.99 -9.12
N VAL A 172 -1.20 -8.32 -9.18
CA VAL A 172 -0.54 -9.20 -8.22
C VAL A 172 0.87 -9.48 -8.71
N ARG A 173 1.88 -9.12 -7.92
CA ARG A 173 3.30 -9.33 -8.27
C ARG A 173 4.10 -9.98 -7.16
N LEU A 174 5.13 -10.73 -7.54
CA LEU A 174 6.15 -11.22 -6.61
C LEU A 174 7.22 -10.14 -6.41
N ILE A 175 7.45 -9.77 -5.15
CA ILE A 175 8.62 -9.01 -4.72
C ILE A 175 9.58 -10.01 -4.06
N PRO A 176 10.78 -10.25 -4.61
CA PRO A 176 11.67 -11.26 -4.07
C PRO A 176 12.27 -10.82 -2.73
N TRP A 177 12.64 -11.79 -1.88
CA TRP A 177 13.36 -11.48 -0.63
C TRP A 177 14.66 -10.72 -0.88
N THR A 178 15.36 -11.10 -1.95
CA THR A 178 16.62 -10.50 -2.38
C THR A 178 16.52 -10.03 -3.82
N SER A 179 17.07 -8.86 -4.12
CA SER A 179 17.18 -8.33 -5.49
C SER A 179 18.51 -7.63 -5.66
N ASN A 180 19.07 -7.70 -6.88
CA ASN A 180 20.26 -6.93 -7.27
C ASN A 180 19.93 -5.46 -7.55
N SER A 181 18.65 -5.09 -7.57
CA SER A 181 18.22 -3.69 -7.69
C SER A 181 18.63 -2.88 -6.46
N THR A 182 19.07 -1.64 -6.70
CA THR A 182 19.32 -0.63 -5.65
C THR A 182 18.04 0.04 -5.16
N SER A 183 16.90 -0.19 -5.83
CA SER A 183 15.61 0.39 -5.44
C SER A 183 15.07 -0.33 -4.19
N PRO A 184 14.76 0.38 -3.09
CA PRO A 184 14.24 -0.24 -1.87
C PRO A 184 12.98 -1.09 -2.09
N GLN A 185 12.07 -0.61 -2.95
CA GLN A 185 10.83 -1.29 -3.34
C GLN A 185 11.02 -2.62 -4.10
N ALA A 186 12.24 -2.98 -4.49
CA ALA A 186 12.51 -4.23 -5.21
C ALA A 186 12.84 -5.40 -4.28
N LYS A 187 12.84 -5.21 -2.95
CA LYS A 187 13.22 -6.23 -1.95
C LYS A 187 12.15 -6.35 -0.88
N ALA A 188 11.62 -7.55 -0.68
CA ALA A 188 10.59 -7.81 0.31
C ALA A 188 11.05 -7.51 1.75
N SER A 189 12.35 -7.66 2.03
CA SER A 189 12.94 -7.35 3.34
C SER A 189 12.83 -5.88 3.76
N ASN A 190 12.51 -4.98 2.83
CA ASN A 190 12.38 -3.55 3.09
C ASN A 190 10.93 -3.13 3.41
N TYR A 191 10.00 -4.08 3.44
CA TYR A 191 8.59 -3.80 3.70
C TYR A 191 8.22 -4.05 5.16
N TYR A 192 7.40 -3.14 5.67
CA TYR A 192 6.86 -3.15 7.03
C TYR A 192 5.37 -2.89 6.98
N ILE A 193 4.63 -3.36 7.98
CA ILE A 193 3.21 -3.01 8.15
C ILE A 193 3.09 -1.50 8.30
N VAL A 194 2.09 -0.91 7.65
CA VAL A 194 1.80 0.52 7.75
C VAL A 194 0.85 0.78 8.90
N GLU A 195 1.25 1.67 9.82
CA GLU A 195 0.42 2.14 10.93
C GLU A 195 0.16 3.64 10.83
N GLN A 196 -0.91 4.13 11.46
CA GLN A 196 -1.33 5.55 11.43
C GLN A 196 -2.22 5.96 12.62
#